data_AF-A0A8T9BCV5-F1
#
_entry.id   AF-A0A8T9BCV5-F1
#
_cell.length_a   1.000
_cell.length_b   1.000
_cell.length_c   1.000
_cell.angle_alpha   90.00
_cell.angle_beta   90.00
_cell.angle_gamma   90.00
#
_symmetry.space_group_name_H-M   'P 1'
#
loop_
_entity.id
_entity.type
_entity.pdbx_description
1 polymer ?
#
loop_
_entity_poly.entity_id
_entity_poly.type
_entity_poly.pdbx_seq_one_letter_code
_entity_poly.pdbx_strand_id
1 'polypeptide(L)'
;MASSLLETGSTQLIRNTAATQLADVQKAHPEELFNLLTRVVPYLRHKTWDTRIAASKALGGIVDNAEKYDPNSGDGSINGDSKKEENGDSIKKEEHIDEVPLAEGQLSLNGLDIVSILKYGKELLRGGGKEVDYALAQLDPAQRLAHQKKTLAGRLGLLGEYLEDDMDFEFIKPNGARLPKFLQTGPTLRALRKEQRLLLRKSGLVRGNSIN
;
A
#
# COMPACT_ATOMS: atom_id res chain seq x y z
N MET A 1 -15.78 7.88 -19.28
CA MET A 1 -16.75 6.92 -19.84
C MET A 1 -16.13 5.51 -20.01
N ALA A 2 -14.94 5.35 -20.61
CA ALA A 2 -14.32 4.02 -20.80
C ALA A 2 -13.92 3.29 -19.50
N SER A 3 -13.51 3.99 -18.44
CA SER A 3 -13.15 3.37 -17.15
C SER A 3 -14.32 2.63 -16.48
N SER A 4 -15.56 3.09 -16.68
CA SER A 4 -16.76 2.43 -16.15
C SER A 4 -17.05 1.10 -16.86
N LEU A 5 -16.62 0.94 -18.12
CA LEU A 5 -16.80 -0.31 -18.88
C LEU A 5 -15.87 -1.44 -18.40
N LEU A 6 -14.79 -1.12 -17.69
CA LEU A 6 -13.95 -2.14 -17.03
C LEU A 6 -14.74 -2.89 -15.94
N GLU A 7 -15.68 -2.21 -15.29
CA GLU A 7 -16.55 -2.78 -14.27
C GLU A 7 -17.86 -3.32 -14.85
N THR A 8 -18.51 -2.52 -15.69
CA THR A 8 -19.89 -2.77 -16.17
C THR A 8 -19.98 -3.53 -17.49
N GLY A 9 -18.84 -3.86 -18.12
CA GLY A 9 -18.82 -4.62 -19.36
C GLY A 9 -19.50 -5.98 -19.19
N SER A 10 -20.58 -6.21 -19.95
CA SER A 10 -21.42 -7.41 -19.85
C SER A 10 -20.70 -8.70 -20.24
N THR A 11 -19.66 -8.61 -21.06
CA THR A 11 -18.82 -9.74 -21.47
C THR A 11 -17.34 -9.44 -21.27
N GLN A 12 -16.52 -10.49 -21.15
CA GLN A 12 -15.08 -10.35 -21.07
C GLN A 12 -14.48 -9.66 -22.30
N LEU A 13 -15.08 -9.86 -23.47
CA LEU A 13 -14.67 -9.20 -24.71
C LEU A 13 -14.81 -7.69 -24.58
N ILE A 14 -15.97 -7.19 -24.13
CA ILE A 14 -16.21 -5.75 -23.95
C ILE A 14 -15.21 -5.13 -22.96
N ARG A 15 -14.95 -5.82 -21.84
CA ARG A 15 -13.96 -5.36 -20.85
C ARG A 15 -12.54 -5.31 -21.41
N ASN A 16 -12.14 -6.32 -22.19
CA ASN A 16 -10.84 -6.34 -22.84
C ASN A 16 -10.73 -5.23 -23.91
N THR A 17 -11.77 -5.04 -24.74
CA THR A 17 -11.78 -3.97 -25.74
C THR A 17 -11.71 -2.59 -25.08
N ALA A 18 -12.41 -2.37 -23.97
CA ALA A 18 -12.30 -1.14 -23.19
C ALA A 18 -10.87 -0.93 -22.64
N ALA A 19 -10.21 -2.00 -22.18
CA ALA A 19 -8.82 -1.94 -21.74
C ALA A 19 -7.87 -1.56 -22.89
N THR A 20 -8.04 -2.16 -24.09
CA THR A 20 -7.26 -1.79 -25.29
C THR A 20 -7.51 -0.34 -25.69
N GLN A 21 -8.75 0.13 -25.64
CA GLN A 21 -9.07 1.54 -25.94
C GLN A 21 -8.37 2.51 -24.99
N LEU A 22 -8.24 2.17 -23.70
CA LEU A 22 -7.48 3.00 -22.76
C LEU A 22 -5.98 3.07 -23.11
N ALA A 23 -5.41 1.97 -23.63
CA ALA A 23 -4.05 1.93 -24.12
C ALA A 23 -3.88 2.80 -25.39
N ASP A 24 -4.83 2.73 -26.32
CA ASP A 24 -4.82 3.56 -27.53
C ASP A 24 -4.95 5.06 -27.20
N VAL A 25 -5.74 5.41 -26.17
CA VAL A 25 -5.81 6.79 -25.67
C VAL A 25 -4.46 7.25 -25.13
N GLN A 26 -3.75 6.42 -24.33
CA GLN A 26 -2.40 6.75 -23.87
C GLN A 26 -1.43 6.95 -25.03
N LYS A 27 -1.51 6.11 -26.07
CA LYS A 27 -0.68 6.21 -27.26
C LYS A 27 -0.91 7.51 -28.05
N ALA A 28 -2.16 7.96 -28.12
CA ALA A 28 -2.52 9.22 -28.78
C ALA A 28 -2.21 10.46 -27.93
N HIS A 29 -2.29 10.32 -26.60
CA HIS A 29 -2.16 11.40 -25.62
C HIS A 29 -1.22 11.00 -24.48
N PRO A 30 0.12 11.05 -24.68
CA PRO A 30 1.09 10.68 -23.64
C PRO A 30 0.95 11.46 -22.33
N GLU A 31 0.47 12.71 -22.41
CA GLU A 31 0.24 13.64 -21.29
C GLU A 31 -0.83 13.19 -20.30
N GLU A 32 -1.76 12.32 -20.73
CA GLU A 32 -2.89 11.85 -19.91
C GLU A 32 -2.56 10.62 -19.04
N LEU A 33 -1.29 10.19 -18.98
CA LEU A 33 -0.85 8.98 -18.27
C LEU A 33 -1.41 8.89 -16.85
N PHE A 34 -1.14 9.90 -16.02
CA PHE A 34 -1.59 9.89 -14.63
C PHE A 34 -3.12 10.01 -14.50
N ASN A 35 -3.78 10.69 -15.43
CA ASN A 35 -5.25 10.81 -15.46
C ASN A 35 -5.93 9.49 -15.81
N LEU A 36 -5.29 8.63 -16.61
CA LEU A 36 -5.76 7.27 -16.88
C LEU A 36 -5.46 6.34 -15.70
N LEU A 37 -4.23 6.36 -15.19
CA LEU A 37 -3.80 5.49 -14.08
C LEU A 37 -4.61 5.72 -12.81
N THR A 38 -4.84 6.98 -12.42
CA THR A 38 -5.65 7.32 -11.23
C THR A 38 -7.08 6.78 -11.30
N ARG A 39 -7.62 6.58 -12.50
CA ARG A 39 -8.96 5.99 -12.72
C ARG A 39 -8.94 4.46 -12.77
N VAL A 40 -7.87 3.85 -13.27
CA VAL A 40 -7.75 2.38 -13.41
C VAL A 40 -7.31 1.71 -12.10
N VAL A 41 -6.34 2.28 -11.38
CA VAL A 41 -5.75 1.70 -10.17
C VAL A 41 -6.78 1.33 -9.09
N PRO A 42 -7.83 2.14 -8.80
CA PRO A 42 -8.86 1.76 -7.83
C PRO A 42 -9.56 0.42 -8.16
N TYR A 43 -9.70 0.07 -9.45
CA TYR A 43 -10.33 -1.18 -9.88
C TYR A 43 -9.50 -2.43 -9.57
N LEU A 44 -8.20 -2.31 -9.27
CA LEU A 44 -7.37 -3.44 -8.81
C LEU A 44 -7.82 -3.98 -7.45
N ARG A 45 -8.43 -3.14 -6.61
CA ARG A 45 -8.98 -3.53 -5.30
C ARG A 45 -10.46 -3.92 -5.37
N HIS A 46 -11.03 -4.04 -6.56
CA HIS A 46 -12.43 -4.38 -6.73
C HIS A 46 -12.74 -5.81 -6.25
N LYS A 47 -13.96 -6.06 -5.75
CA LYS A 47 -14.37 -7.38 -5.20
C LYS A 47 -14.49 -8.44 -6.30
N THR A 48 -14.95 -8.04 -7.49
CA THR A 48 -15.14 -8.92 -8.64
C THR A 48 -13.79 -9.30 -9.28
N TRP A 49 -13.57 -10.60 -9.49
CA TRP A 49 -12.38 -11.14 -10.14
C TRP A 49 -12.16 -10.56 -11.55
N ASP A 50 -13.19 -10.59 -12.39
CA ASP A 50 -13.11 -10.13 -13.78
C ASP A 50 -12.72 -8.66 -13.93
N THR A 51 -13.24 -7.80 -13.05
CA THR A 51 -12.90 -6.37 -13.02
C THR A 51 -11.42 -6.16 -12.71
N ARG A 52 -10.84 -6.97 -11.79
CA ARG A 52 -9.42 -6.91 -11.49
C ARG A 52 -8.59 -7.32 -12.70
N ILE A 53 -8.97 -8.40 -13.39
CA ILE A 53 -8.28 -8.85 -14.61
C ILE A 53 -8.34 -7.78 -15.71
N ALA A 54 -9.51 -7.18 -15.94
CA ALA A 54 -9.66 -6.11 -16.92
C ALA A 54 -8.83 -4.87 -16.57
N ALA A 55 -8.82 -4.46 -15.30
CA ALA A 55 -8.02 -3.35 -14.81
C ALA A 55 -6.51 -3.62 -14.93
N SER A 56 -6.04 -4.83 -14.61
CA SER A 56 -4.63 -5.22 -14.80
C SER A 56 -4.22 -5.19 -16.27
N LYS A 57 -5.09 -5.64 -17.18
CA LYS A 57 -4.84 -5.55 -18.63
C LYS A 57 -4.78 -4.10 -19.11
N ALA A 58 -5.70 -3.26 -18.66
CA ALA A 58 -5.69 -1.84 -18.99
C ALA A 58 -4.41 -1.16 -18.48
N LEU A 59 -3.99 -1.48 -17.25
CA LEU A 59 -2.76 -0.96 -16.66
C LEU A 59 -1.54 -1.35 -17.49
N GLY A 60 -1.41 -2.63 -17.86
CA GLY A 60 -0.31 -3.09 -18.72
C GLY A 60 -0.28 -2.36 -20.06
N GLY A 61 -1.42 -2.31 -20.76
CA GLY A 61 -1.50 -1.63 -22.06
C GLY A 61 -1.22 -0.12 -22.00
N ILE A 62 -1.61 0.57 -20.92
CA ILE A 62 -1.25 1.98 -20.71
C ILE A 62 0.27 2.12 -20.52
N VAL A 63 0.87 1.29 -19.66
CA VAL A 63 2.31 1.35 -19.36
C VAL A 63 3.16 0.97 -20.57
N ASP A 64 2.72 0.01 -21.39
CA ASP A 64 3.41 -0.40 -22.61
C ASP A 64 3.54 0.74 -23.64
N ASN A 65 2.61 1.70 -23.61
CA ASN A 65 2.63 2.89 -24.47
C ASN A 65 3.19 4.14 -23.78
N ALA A 66 3.69 4.03 -22.55
CA ALA A 66 4.34 5.13 -21.86
C ALA A 66 5.81 5.27 -22.31
N GLU A 67 6.35 6.49 -22.24
CA GLU A 67 7.76 6.74 -22.53
C GLU A 67 8.64 6.00 -21.52
N LYS A 68 9.68 5.32 -22.03
CA LYS A 68 10.63 4.62 -21.18
C LYS A 68 11.51 5.66 -20.48
N TYR A 69 11.59 5.55 -19.16
CA TYR A 69 12.48 6.38 -18.38
C TYR A 69 13.94 5.94 -18.60
N ASP A 70 14.71 6.82 -19.24
CA ASP A 70 16.16 6.70 -19.36
C ASP A 70 16.81 7.97 -18.78
N PRO A 71 17.46 7.89 -17.61
CA PRO A 71 18.07 9.05 -16.97
C PRO A 71 19.29 9.59 -17.74
N ASN A 72 19.84 8.81 -18.68
CA ASN A 72 21.05 9.15 -19.43
C ASN A 72 20.77 9.53 -20.88
N SER A 73 19.50 9.67 -21.29
CA SER A 73 19.12 9.89 -22.70
C SER A 73 19.65 11.20 -23.31
N GLY A 74 20.12 12.14 -22.47
CA GLY A 74 20.73 13.41 -22.88
C GLY A 74 22.26 13.39 -22.94
N ASP A 75 22.91 12.37 -22.38
CA ASP A 75 24.35 12.16 -22.51
C ASP A 75 24.57 11.36 -23.80
N GLY A 76 25.07 12.02 -24.84
CA GLY A 76 25.22 11.49 -26.19
C GLY A 76 26.15 10.27 -26.33
N SER A 77 25.76 9.12 -25.80
CA SER A 77 26.30 7.82 -26.19
C SER A 77 25.75 7.46 -27.56
N ILE A 78 26.54 7.83 -28.55
CA ILE A 78 26.53 7.31 -29.90
C ILE A 78 26.45 5.77 -29.84
N ASN A 79 25.39 5.23 -30.45
CA ASN A 79 25.16 3.85 -30.91
C ASN A 79 24.59 2.82 -29.91
N GLY A 80 23.40 2.32 -30.25
CA GLY A 80 22.87 1.06 -29.74
C GLY A 80 21.59 0.59 -30.42
N ASP A 81 21.32 1.03 -31.66
CA ASP A 81 20.21 0.52 -32.45
C ASP A 81 20.43 -0.99 -32.65
N SER A 82 19.49 -1.80 -32.16
CA SER A 82 19.62 -3.25 -32.05
C SER A 82 19.60 -3.91 -33.43
N LYS A 83 20.75 -3.97 -34.09
CA LYS A 83 21.02 -4.92 -35.18
C LYS A 83 21.70 -6.15 -34.60
N LYS A 84 21.07 -7.30 -34.86
CA LYS A 84 21.63 -8.64 -34.73
C LYS A 84 23.05 -8.70 -35.34
N GLU A 85 24.01 -9.29 -34.63
CA GLU A 85 24.77 -10.49 -35.03
C GLU A 85 26.01 -10.72 -34.15
N GLU A 86 26.38 -12.01 -34.08
CA GLU A 86 27.45 -12.76 -33.41
C GLU A 86 28.76 -12.09 -32.94
N ASN A 87 29.26 -12.69 -31.85
CA ASN A 87 30.67 -12.90 -31.45
C ASN A 87 31.58 -11.70 -31.18
N GLY A 88 32.19 -11.72 -29.98
CA GLY A 88 33.44 -10.99 -29.75
C GLY A 88 33.62 -10.49 -28.33
N ASP A 89 34.22 -11.35 -27.51
CA ASP A 89 34.78 -11.07 -26.19
C ASP A 89 35.48 -9.70 -26.06
N SER A 90 35.04 -8.89 -25.09
CA SER A 90 35.89 -7.89 -24.44
C SER A 90 35.31 -7.54 -23.07
N ILE A 91 35.67 -8.37 -22.09
CA ILE A 91 35.50 -8.12 -20.65
C ILE A 91 36.14 -6.77 -20.30
N LYS A 92 35.31 -5.72 -20.13
CA LYS A 92 35.73 -4.48 -19.48
C LYS A 92 35.60 -4.66 -17.98
N LYS A 93 36.73 -4.48 -17.30
CA LYS A 93 36.95 -4.57 -15.85
C LYS A 93 35.78 -3.98 -15.07
N GLU A 94 35.23 -4.79 -14.16
CA GLU A 94 34.39 -4.35 -13.05
C GLU A 94 35.24 -3.42 -12.18
N GLU A 95 34.97 -2.11 -12.27
CA GLU A 95 35.37 -1.18 -11.23
C GLU A 95 34.63 -1.56 -9.96
N HIS A 96 35.34 -1.57 -8.84
CA HIS A 96 34.81 -1.82 -7.51
C HIS A 96 33.76 -0.74 -7.20
N ILE A 97 32.48 -1.05 -7.46
CA ILE A 97 31.36 -0.21 -7.07
C ILE A 97 31.31 -0.32 -5.55
N ASP A 98 31.82 0.69 -4.85
CA ASP A 98 31.60 0.86 -3.42
C ASP A 98 30.10 0.71 -3.15
N GLU A 99 29.72 -0.20 -2.25
CA GLU A 99 28.32 -0.48 -1.91
C GLU A 99 27.63 0.82 -1.51
N VAL A 100 26.87 1.40 -2.43
CA VAL A 100 26.05 2.57 -2.14
C VAL A 100 25.13 2.18 -0.98
N PRO A 101 25.17 2.90 0.15
CA PRO A 101 24.30 2.60 1.28
C PRO A 101 22.86 2.54 0.78
N LEU A 102 22.16 1.43 1.08
CA LEU A 102 20.77 1.28 0.69
C LEU A 102 19.97 2.50 1.17
N ALA A 103 19.21 3.10 0.26
CA ALA A 103 18.35 4.22 0.60
C ALA A 103 17.32 3.78 1.65
N GLU A 104 16.83 4.74 2.44
CA GLU A 104 15.86 4.49 3.51
C GLU A 104 14.64 3.72 2.97
N GLY A 105 14.39 2.53 3.53
CA GLY A 105 13.29 1.65 3.15
C GLY A 105 13.58 0.67 2.01
N GLN A 106 14.80 0.62 1.47
CA GLN A 106 15.23 -0.47 0.58
C GLN A 106 15.55 -1.74 1.38
N LEU A 107 15.24 -2.90 0.80
CA LEU A 107 15.53 -4.21 1.37
C LEU A 107 16.62 -4.89 0.54
N SER A 108 17.62 -5.50 1.19
CA SER A 108 18.66 -6.26 0.51
C SER A 108 18.24 -7.72 0.37
N LEU A 109 18.42 -8.28 -0.84
CA LEU A 109 18.13 -9.70 -1.08
C LEU A 109 19.10 -10.62 -0.31
N ASN A 110 20.37 -10.21 -0.18
CA ASN A 110 21.39 -10.97 0.54
C ASN A 110 21.10 -11.07 2.06
N GLY A 111 20.36 -10.09 2.62
CA GLY A 111 19.96 -10.08 4.03
C GLY A 111 18.62 -10.76 4.31
N LEU A 112 18.03 -11.45 3.31
CA LEU A 112 16.72 -12.08 3.45
C LEU A 112 16.80 -13.35 4.32
N ASP A 113 16.34 -13.25 5.57
CA ASP A 113 16.18 -14.40 6.46
C ASP A 113 14.77 -14.98 6.40
N ILE A 114 14.63 -16.10 5.70
CA ILE A 114 13.36 -16.82 5.53
C ILE A 114 12.84 -17.38 6.87
N VAL A 115 13.73 -17.81 7.77
CA VAL A 115 13.33 -18.45 9.02
C VAL A 115 12.62 -17.45 9.92
N SER A 116 13.16 -16.24 10.03
CA SER A 116 12.52 -15.15 10.78
C SER A 116 11.18 -14.72 10.18
N ILE A 117 11.10 -14.60 8.85
CA ILE A 117 9.86 -14.23 8.16
C ILE A 117 8.75 -15.26 8.40
N LEU A 118 9.06 -16.55 8.33
CA LEU A 118 8.07 -17.60 8.57
C LEU A 118 7.65 -17.71 10.03
N LYS A 119 8.53 -17.40 10.97
CA LYS A 119 8.26 -17.52 12.41
C LYS A 119 7.51 -16.31 12.98
N TYR A 120 7.85 -15.11 12.53
CA TYR A 120 7.37 -13.86 13.10
C TYR A 120 6.54 -13.00 12.14
N GLY A 121 6.51 -13.35 10.85
CA GLY A 121 5.74 -12.62 9.85
C GLY A 121 4.23 -12.79 10.03
N LYS A 122 3.49 -11.76 9.63
CA LYS A 122 2.02 -11.75 9.69
C LYS A 122 1.42 -12.62 8.59
N GLU A 123 0.54 -13.54 8.96
CA GLU A 123 -0.18 -14.39 8.01
C GLU A 123 -1.19 -13.61 7.14
N LEU A 124 -1.12 -13.80 5.82
CA LEU A 124 -2.00 -13.14 4.85
C LEU A 124 -3.25 -14.00 4.58
N LEU A 125 -4.23 -13.91 5.47
CA LEU A 125 -5.49 -14.65 5.38
C LEU A 125 -6.58 -13.90 4.61
N ARG A 126 -7.57 -14.65 4.09
CA ARG A 126 -8.74 -14.09 3.39
C ARG A 126 -9.52 -13.15 4.31
N GLY A 127 -9.45 -11.85 4.04
CA GLY A 127 -10.17 -10.82 4.81
C GLY A 127 -9.53 -10.46 6.15
N GLY A 128 -8.30 -10.93 6.41
CA GLY A 128 -7.49 -10.43 7.52
C GLY A 128 -7.16 -8.95 7.32
N GLY A 129 -7.20 -8.16 8.39
CA GLY A 129 -6.83 -6.74 8.34
C GLY A 129 -7.93 -5.77 7.89
N LYS A 130 -9.19 -6.20 7.72
CA LYS A 130 -10.30 -5.28 7.44
C LYS A 130 -10.45 -4.18 8.49
N GLU A 131 -10.20 -4.50 9.75
CA GLU A 131 -10.26 -3.55 10.87
C GLU A 131 -9.20 -2.45 10.72
N VAL A 132 -7.99 -2.84 10.30
CA VAL A 132 -6.90 -1.93 9.95
C VAL A 132 -7.28 -1.08 8.74
N ASP A 133 -7.86 -1.68 7.70
CA ASP A 133 -8.33 -0.95 6.51
C ASP A 133 -9.41 0.09 6.86
N TYR A 134 -10.34 -0.22 7.77
CA TYR A 134 -11.38 0.71 8.22
C TYR A 134 -10.81 1.86 9.05
N ALA A 135 -9.85 1.59 9.94
CA ALA A 135 -9.18 2.63 10.71
C ALA A 135 -8.34 3.55 9.80
N LEU A 136 -7.61 2.95 8.86
CA LEU A 136 -6.81 3.67 7.87
C LEU A 136 -7.67 4.44 6.86
N ALA A 137 -8.92 4.04 6.63
CA ALA A 137 -9.84 4.74 5.74
C ALA A 137 -10.13 6.18 6.17
N GLN A 138 -9.98 6.49 7.47
CA GLN A 138 -10.20 7.81 8.04
C GLN A 138 -9.00 8.76 7.87
N LEU A 139 -7.81 8.23 7.58
CA LEU A 139 -6.60 9.02 7.34
C LEU A 139 -6.53 9.47 5.88
N ASP A 140 -5.83 10.60 5.69
CA ASP A 140 -5.44 11.08 4.37
C ASP A 140 -4.62 10.02 3.61
N PRO A 141 -4.72 9.90 2.27
CA PRO A 141 -4.01 8.88 1.51
C PRO A 141 -2.49 8.87 1.74
N ALA A 142 -1.85 10.03 1.92
CA ALA A 142 -0.42 10.10 2.19
C ALA A 142 -0.07 9.60 3.61
N GLN A 143 -0.87 9.98 4.60
CA GLN A 143 -0.70 9.52 5.99
C GLN A 143 -0.94 8.01 6.12
N ARG A 144 -1.94 7.48 5.41
CA ARG A 144 -2.21 6.05 5.31
C ARG A 144 -0.99 5.29 4.79
N LEU A 145 -0.37 5.80 3.73
CA LEU A 145 0.82 5.19 3.14
C LEU A 145 2.01 5.25 4.11
N ALA A 146 2.23 6.38 4.79
CA ALA A 146 3.29 6.52 5.78
C ALA A 146 3.13 5.53 6.95
N HIS A 147 1.91 5.38 7.47
CA HIS A 147 1.61 4.40 8.51
C HIS A 147 1.84 2.96 8.03
N GLN A 148 1.43 2.64 6.81
CA GLN A 148 1.67 1.33 6.21
C GLN A 148 3.17 1.05 6.02
N LYS A 149 3.98 2.05 5.65
CA LYS A 149 5.45 1.92 5.58
C LYS A 149 6.07 1.67 6.95
N LYS A 150 5.67 2.44 7.98
CA LYS A 150 6.18 2.28 9.37
C LYS A 150 5.93 0.87 9.91
N THR A 151 4.75 0.31 9.63
CA THR A 151 4.34 -1.03 10.11
C THR A 151 4.81 -2.18 9.24
N LEU A 152 5.42 -1.93 8.07
CA LEU A 152 5.77 -3.00 7.11
C LEU A 152 6.88 -3.91 7.65
N ALA A 153 7.95 -3.35 8.20
CA ALA A 153 9.10 -4.13 8.69
C ALA A 153 8.72 -5.09 9.82
N GLY A 154 7.85 -4.65 10.74
CA GLY A 154 7.28 -5.52 11.77
C GLY A 154 6.43 -6.63 11.18
N ARG A 155 5.48 -6.30 10.29
CA ARG A 155 4.60 -7.31 9.64
C ARG A 155 5.35 -8.34 8.82
N LEU A 156 6.51 -8.01 8.27
CA LEU A 156 7.38 -8.94 7.56
C LEU A 156 8.17 -9.87 8.49
N GLY A 157 8.17 -9.64 9.81
CA GLY A 157 8.95 -10.43 10.77
C GLY A 157 10.43 -10.05 10.83
N LEU A 158 10.80 -8.87 10.32
CA LEU A 158 12.20 -8.39 10.30
C LEU A 158 12.67 -7.81 11.65
N LEU A 159 11.73 -7.47 12.53
CA LEU A 159 11.99 -6.86 13.84
C LEU A 159 11.70 -7.81 15.02
N GLY A 160 11.46 -9.11 14.74
CA GLY A 160 10.97 -10.08 15.72
C GLY A 160 9.45 -10.20 15.72
N GLU A 161 8.88 -10.69 16.83
CA GLU A 161 7.43 -10.94 16.97
C GLU A 161 6.62 -9.65 16.76
N TYR A 162 5.71 -9.67 15.79
CA TYR A 162 4.84 -8.55 15.48
C TYR A 162 3.55 -8.64 16.30
N LEU A 163 3.38 -7.74 17.28
CA LEU A 163 2.11 -7.59 18.00
C LEU A 163 1.23 -6.56 17.29
N GLU A 164 0.02 -6.97 16.91
CA GLU A 164 -0.95 -6.09 16.26
C GLU A 164 -1.50 -4.99 17.20
N ASP A 165 -1.37 -5.19 18.51
CA ASP A 165 -1.84 -4.29 19.56
C ASP A 165 -0.95 -3.05 19.76
N ASP A 166 0.27 -3.04 19.21
CA ASP A 166 1.18 -1.87 19.21
C ASP A 166 0.81 -0.82 18.15
N MET A 167 -0.36 -0.97 17.51
CA MET A 167 -0.89 0.04 16.62
C MET A 167 -1.39 1.24 17.43
N ASP A 168 -0.52 2.24 17.55
CA ASP A 168 -0.87 3.61 17.94
C ASP A 168 -1.82 4.24 16.90
N PHE A 169 -3.07 3.79 16.84
CA PHE A 169 -4.11 4.58 16.22
C PHE A 169 -4.39 5.75 17.17
N GLU A 170 -3.69 6.86 16.96
CA GLU A 170 -4.21 8.16 17.35
C GLU A 170 -5.49 8.39 16.54
N PHE A 171 -6.61 7.86 17.06
CA PHE A 171 -7.93 8.21 16.58
C PHE A 171 -8.06 9.72 16.72
N ILE A 172 -7.85 10.45 15.62
CA ILE A 172 -8.33 11.82 15.52
C ILE A 172 -9.84 11.71 15.69
N LYS A 173 -10.34 12.01 16.90
CA LYS A 173 -11.76 12.10 17.15
C LYS A 173 -12.27 13.23 16.25
N PRO A 174 -13.07 12.97 15.20
CA PRO A 174 -13.83 14.07 14.62
C PRO A 174 -14.77 14.53 15.73
N ASN A 175 -14.70 15.81 16.05
CA ASN A 175 -15.50 16.46 17.08
C ASN A 175 -16.93 15.91 17.11
N GLY A 176 -17.26 15.10 18.13
CA GLY A 176 -18.63 14.67 18.45
C GLY A 176 -19.12 13.30 17.96
N ALA A 177 -18.38 12.52 17.18
CA ALA A 177 -18.90 11.21 16.73
C ALA A 177 -18.63 10.08 17.75
N ARG A 178 -19.68 9.36 18.18
CA ARG A 178 -19.57 8.20 19.07
C ARG A 178 -18.93 7.01 18.35
N LEU A 179 -17.92 6.39 18.98
CA LEU A 179 -17.33 5.12 18.56
C LEU A 179 -18.40 4.03 18.39
N PRO A 180 -18.32 3.18 17.34
CA PRO A 180 -19.23 2.06 17.16
C PRO A 180 -19.13 1.09 18.34
N LYS A 181 -20.28 0.53 18.75
CA LYS A 181 -20.47 -0.15 20.05
C LYS A 181 -19.51 -1.32 20.30
N PHE A 182 -18.96 -1.95 19.25
CA PHE A 182 -18.03 -3.08 19.39
C PHE A 182 -16.63 -2.66 19.86
N LEU A 183 -16.20 -1.41 19.61
CA LEU A 183 -14.95 -0.85 20.13
C LEU A 183 -15.05 -0.41 21.60
N GLN A 184 -16.25 -0.41 22.18
CA GLN A 184 -16.46 -0.02 23.59
C GLN A 184 -16.31 -1.19 24.56
N THR A 185 -16.23 -2.43 24.07
CA THR A 185 -16.36 -3.65 24.89
C THR A 185 -15.08 -4.45 25.06
N GLY A 186 -13.94 -3.97 24.55
CA GLY A 186 -12.65 -4.64 24.70
C GLY A 186 -12.21 -4.80 26.16
N PRO A 187 -11.51 -5.90 26.51
CA PRO A 187 -11.06 -6.19 27.87
C PRO A 187 -10.13 -5.11 28.45
N THR A 188 -9.36 -4.42 27.60
CA THR A 188 -8.43 -3.34 27.96
C THR A 188 -9.14 -2.06 28.43
N LEU A 189 -10.26 -1.67 27.81
CA LEU A 189 -11.05 -0.50 28.24
C LEU A 189 -11.77 -0.72 29.58
N ARG A 190 -12.12 -1.97 29.91
CA ARG A 190 -12.64 -2.32 31.25
C ARG A 190 -11.56 -2.17 32.31
N ALA A 191 -10.32 -2.58 32.02
CA ALA A 191 -9.18 -2.40 32.92
C ALA A 191 -8.88 -0.91 33.14
N LEU A 192 -8.82 -0.13 32.05
CA LEU A 192 -8.56 1.32 32.10
C LEU A 192 -9.64 2.09 32.88
N ARG A 193 -10.93 1.72 32.72
CA ARG A 193 -12.02 2.29 33.53
C ARG A 193 -11.92 1.89 35.01
N LYS A 194 -11.51 0.66 35.31
CA LYS A 194 -11.33 0.21 36.70
C LYS A 194 -10.20 1.01 37.36
N GLU A 195 -9.12 1.26 36.63
CA GLU A 195 -7.98 2.06 37.09
C GLU A 195 -8.32 3.53 37.30
N GLN A 196 -8.99 4.18 36.34
CA GLN A 196 -9.46 5.56 36.50
C GLN A 196 -10.43 5.70 37.67
N ARG A 197 -11.32 4.72 37.88
CA ARG A 197 -12.26 4.73 39.01
C ARG A 197 -11.56 4.53 40.35
N LEU A 198 -10.46 3.78 40.38
CA LEU A 198 -9.62 3.59 41.57
C LEU A 198 -8.83 4.87 41.89
N LEU A 199 -8.31 5.55 40.87
CA LEU A 199 -7.60 6.83 40.99
C LEU A 199 -8.52 7.95 41.48
N LEU A 200 -9.74 8.05 40.95
CA LEU A 200 -10.76 9.00 41.43
C LEU A 200 -11.18 8.75 42.88
N ARG A 201 -11.13 7.49 43.33
CA ARG A 201 -11.39 7.12 44.74
C ARG A 201 -10.21 7.44 45.65
N LYS A 202 -8.97 7.35 45.14
CA LYS A 202 -7.73 7.73 45.85
C LYS A 202 -7.53 9.25 45.91
N SER A 203 -8.04 10.02 44.95
CA SER A 203 -7.87 11.47 44.88
C SER A 203 -8.88 12.29 45.73
N GLY A 204 -9.62 11.64 46.63
CA GLY A 204 -10.37 12.34 47.69
C GLY A 204 -11.45 13.33 47.24
N LEU A 205 -11.99 13.21 46.02
CA LEU A 205 -13.06 14.09 45.53
C LEU A 205 -14.42 13.37 45.46
N VAL A 206 -14.87 12.87 46.61
CA VAL A 206 -16.29 12.60 46.86
C VAL A 206 -16.71 13.48 48.02
N ARG A 207 -16.93 14.77 47.74
CA ARG A 207 -17.75 15.60 48.62
C ARG A 207 -19.18 15.09 48.46
N GLY A 208 -19.66 14.37 49.47
CA GLY A 208 -21.06 14.03 49.60
C GLY A 208 -21.89 15.30 49.76
N ASN A 209 -22.81 15.53 48.84
CA ASN A 209 -23.97 16.38 49.13
C ASN A 209 -24.95 15.53 49.92
N SER A 210 -24.94 15.71 51.24
CA SER A 210 -26.09 15.38 52.08
C SER A 210 -27.06 16.57 51.97
N ILE A 211 -28.22 16.30 51.38
CA ILE A 211 -29.32 17.25 51.26
C ILE A 211 -30.09 17.16 52.59
N ASN A 212 -30.18 18.28 53.31
CA ASN A 212 -31.32 18.57 54.19
C ASN A 212 -32.28 19.43 53.39
#